data_AF-A0A9X3M1Z5-F1
#
_entry.id   AF-A0A9X3M1Z5-F1
#
_cell.length_a   1.000
_cell.length_b   1.000
_cell.length_c   1.000
_cell.angle_alpha   90.00
_cell.angle_beta   90.00
_cell.angle_gamma   90.00
#
_symmetry.space_group_name_H-M   'P 1'
#
loop_
_entity.id
_entity.type
_entity.pdbx_description
1 polymer ?
#
loop_
_entity_poly.entity_id
_entity_poly.type
_entity_poly.pdbx_seq_one_letter_code
_entity_poly.pdbx_strand_id
1 'polypeptide(L)'
;PPHTNNLTRSRGIYLQLKKLSQQGHLCAYLTKAKQDQRLERTTNKLEGAVNSQIKKLMHTHRGLRDEQQRIACDWWLYLHTQLPDDPVEIARQQNWGQDALAKAQTLANQEKQATSGHEDGRPATYDNAIDTAYNHSMGIRKGHVR
;
A
#
# COMPACT_ATOMS: atom_id res chain seq x y z
N PRO A 1 7.91 -16.63 -34.19
CA PRO A 1 6.72 -15.74 -34.11
C PRO A 1 5.89 -15.99 -32.84
N PRO A 2 5.86 -15.02 -31.90
CA PRO A 2 4.60 -14.71 -31.20
C PRO A 2 4.49 -13.21 -30.84
N HIS A 3 3.57 -12.47 -31.47
CA HIS A 3 3.28 -11.05 -31.14
C HIS A 3 1.80 -10.77 -30.82
N THR A 4 0.94 -11.79 -30.72
CA THR A 4 -0.52 -11.60 -30.70
C THR A 4 -1.16 -11.41 -29.32
N ASN A 5 -0.48 -11.71 -28.21
CA ASN A 5 -1.09 -11.67 -26.87
C ASN A 5 -1.20 -10.28 -26.22
N ASN A 6 -0.46 -9.27 -26.71
CA ASN A 6 -0.43 -7.94 -26.07
C ASN A 6 -1.65 -7.06 -26.42
N LEU A 7 -2.28 -7.28 -27.59
CA LEU A 7 -3.39 -6.45 -28.09
C LEU A 7 -4.72 -6.75 -27.40
N THR A 8 -4.96 -8.01 -26.99
CA THR A 8 -6.19 -8.41 -26.31
C THR A 8 -6.21 -7.91 -24.86
N ARG A 9 -5.04 -7.91 -24.20
CA ARG A 9 -4.87 -7.45 -22.82
C ARG A 9 -5.08 -5.94 -22.68
N SER A 10 -4.55 -5.14 -23.62
CA SER A 10 -4.72 -3.69 -23.62
C SER A 10 -6.18 -3.27 -23.83
N ARG A 11 -6.92 -4.02 -24.68
CA ARG A 11 -8.35 -3.80 -24.91
C ARG A 11 -9.20 -4.08 -23.68
N GLY A 12 -8.89 -5.14 -22.93
CA GLY A 12 -9.56 -5.48 -21.66
C GLY A 12 -9.38 -4.39 -20.60
N ILE A 13 -8.13 -3.93 -20.41
CA ILE A 13 -7.80 -2.85 -19.46
C ILE A 13 -8.53 -1.55 -19.84
N TYR A 14 -8.56 -1.20 -21.12
CA TYR A 14 -9.26 0.00 -21.59
C TYR A 14 -10.76 -0.05 -21.28
N LEU A 15 -11.43 -1.19 -21.55
CA LEU A 15 -12.86 -1.32 -21.26
C LEU A 15 -13.15 -1.27 -19.76
N GLN A 16 -12.27 -1.84 -18.94
CA GLN A 16 -12.39 -1.79 -17.48
C GLN A 16 -12.20 -0.36 -16.95
N LEU A 17 -11.19 0.37 -17.42
CA LEU A 17 -10.98 1.78 -17.08
C LEU A 17 -12.15 2.66 -17.54
N LYS A 18 -12.68 2.41 -18.74
CA LYS A 18 -13.87 3.10 -19.25
C LYS A 18 -15.07 2.88 -18.35
N LYS A 19 -15.32 1.64 -17.92
CA LYS A 19 -16.39 1.30 -16.99
C LYS A 19 -16.22 2.00 -15.64
N LEU A 20 -15.02 1.95 -15.05
CA LEU A 20 -14.72 2.62 -13.78
C LEU A 20 -14.86 4.14 -13.85
N SER A 21 -14.51 4.74 -14.99
CA SER A 21 -14.72 6.16 -15.27
C SER A 21 -16.21 6.51 -15.35
N GLN A 22 -17.01 5.73 -16.10
CA GLN A 22 -18.46 5.92 -16.22
C GLN A 22 -19.19 5.75 -14.88
N GLN A 23 -18.69 4.89 -13.99
CA GLN A 23 -19.24 4.69 -12.65
C GLN A 23 -18.76 5.74 -11.62
N GLY A 24 -17.90 6.68 -12.02
CA GLY A 24 -17.35 7.69 -11.11
C GLY A 24 -16.40 7.12 -10.04
N HIS A 25 -15.94 5.88 -10.21
CA HIS A 25 -14.97 5.24 -9.30
C HIS A 25 -13.54 5.65 -9.62
N LEU A 26 -13.27 6.03 -10.86
CA LEU A 26 -11.97 6.56 -11.25
C LEU A 26 -11.82 8.00 -10.74
N CYS A 27 -10.71 8.29 -10.06
CA CYS A 27 -10.38 9.63 -9.56
C CYS A 27 -11.41 10.25 -8.59
N ALA A 28 -12.19 9.43 -7.86
CA ALA A 28 -13.21 9.91 -6.92
C ALA A 28 -12.68 10.89 -5.85
N TYR A 29 -11.39 10.82 -5.52
CA TYR A 29 -10.72 11.77 -4.63
C TYR A 29 -10.66 13.19 -5.22
N LEU A 30 -10.47 13.33 -6.53
CA LEU A 30 -10.48 14.63 -7.22
C LEU A 30 -11.89 15.22 -7.26
N THR A 31 -12.92 14.39 -7.40
CA THR A 31 -14.33 14.82 -7.39
C THR A 31 -14.77 15.39 -6.03
N LYS A 32 -14.15 14.93 -4.94
CA LYS A 32 -14.42 15.44 -3.58
C LYS A 32 -13.57 16.66 -3.20
N ALA A 33 -12.52 16.96 -3.97
CA ALA A 33 -11.67 18.11 -3.71
C ALA A 33 -12.43 19.40 -4.06
N LYS A 34 -12.45 20.37 -3.14
CA LYS A 34 -12.98 21.70 -3.48
C LYS A 34 -12.11 22.32 -4.57
N GLN A 35 -12.70 23.10 -5.46
CA GLN A 35 -12.04 23.71 -6.63
C GLN A 35 -10.77 24.52 -6.29
N ASP A 36 -10.64 24.95 -5.03
CA ASP A 36 -9.53 25.75 -4.50
C ASP A 36 -8.68 24.99 -3.45
N GLN A 37 -8.96 23.70 -3.24
CA GLN A 37 -8.21 22.88 -2.31
C GLN A 37 -6.94 22.39 -2.98
N ARG A 38 -5.79 22.90 -2.52
CA ARG A 38 -4.50 22.43 -2.98
C ARG A 38 -4.30 20.97 -2.57
N LEU A 39 -4.51 20.07 -3.51
CA LEU A 39 -4.21 18.65 -3.34
C LEU A 39 -2.70 18.48 -3.37
N GLU A 40 -2.14 17.99 -2.28
CA GLU A 40 -0.71 17.76 -2.23
C GLU A 40 -0.33 16.63 -3.19
N ARG A 41 0.70 16.89 -4.00
CA ARG A 41 1.18 16.01 -5.07
C ARG A 41 1.65 14.64 -4.59
N THR A 42 1.88 14.49 -3.29
CA THR A 42 2.46 13.28 -2.69
C THR A 42 1.77 12.93 -1.37
N THR A 43 1.74 11.64 -1.07
CA THR A 43 1.34 11.04 0.20
C THR A 43 2.21 11.51 1.39
N ASN A 44 3.23 12.34 1.16
CA ASN A 44 4.15 12.85 2.17
C ASN A 44 3.45 13.55 3.35
N LYS A 45 2.28 14.17 3.16
CA LYS A 45 1.51 14.70 4.32
C LYS A 45 0.93 13.58 5.19
N LEU A 46 0.53 12.45 4.62
CA LEU A 46 0.11 11.28 5.41
C LEU A 46 1.30 10.60 6.07
N GLU A 47 2.41 10.45 5.34
CA GLU A 47 3.64 9.83 5.86
C GLU A 47 4.34 10.69 6.92
N GLY A 48 4.29 12.02 6.80
CA GLY A 48 4.89 12.99 7.71
C GLY A 48 3.94 13.55 8.79
N ALA A 49 2.63 13.30 8.71
CA ALA A 49 1.68 13.68 9.76
C ALA A 49 1.25 12.45 10.56
N VAL A 50 0.13 11.82 10.20
CA VAL A 50 -0.53 10.78 11.00
C VAL A 50 0.34 9.53 11.13
N ASN A 51 0.89 9.01 10.02
CA ASN A 51 1.70 7.79 10.06
C ASN A 51 3.04 8.00 10.77
N SER A 52 3.62 9.21 10.71
CA SER A 52 4.87 9.50 11.43
C SER A 52 4.67 9.40 12.95
N GLN A 53 3.53 9.86 13.46
CA GLN A 53 3.20 9.85 14.88
C GLN A 53 2.89 8.44 15.37
N ILE A 54 2.14 7.66 14.57
CA ILE A 54 1.89 6.24 14.85
C ILE A 54 3.19 5.44 14.85
N LYS A 55 4.05 5.63 13.83
CA LYS A 55 5.36 4.98 13.76
C LYS A 55 6.22 5.35 14.97
N LYS A 56 6.24 6.63 15.37
CA LYS A 56 6.96 7.09 16.56
C LYS A 56 6.43 6.43 17.83
N LEU A 57 5.10 6.36 17.99
CA LEU A 57 4.44 5.69 19.11
C LEU A 57 4.85 4.21 19.18
N MET A 58 4.79 3.48 18.06
CA MET A 58 5.24 2.10 18.00
C MET A 58 6.74 1.95 18.30
N HIS A 59 7.58 2.86 17.80
CA HIS A 59 9.02 2.83 18.07
C HIS A 59 9.34 3.07 19.55
N THR A 60 8.66 4.02 20.20
CA THR A 60 8.80 4.28 21.64
C THR A 60 8.36 3.07 22.47
N HIS A 61 7.36 2.34 22.00
CA HIS A 61 6.79 1.19 22.71
C HIS A 61 7.16 -0.17 22.08
N ARG A 62 8.32 -0.28 21.44
CA ARG A 62 8.78 -1.50 20.75
C ARG A 62 8.86 -2.75 21.65
N GLY A 63 8.90 -2.57 22.97
CA GLY A 63 8.88 -3.65 23.97
C GLY A 63 7.48 -4.21 24.30
N LEU A 64 6.40 -3.61 23.78
CA LEU A 64 5.04 -4.15 23.90
C LEU A 64 4.84 -5.33 22.94
N ARG A 65 4.01 -6.29 23.33
CA ARG A 65 3.53 -7.35 22.43
C ARG A 65 2.77 -6.73 21.26
N ASP A 66 2.76 -7.40 20.11
CA ASP A 66 2.12 -6.92 18.88
C ASP A 66 0.64 -6.53 19.09
N GLU A 67 -0.09 -7.30 19.89
CA GLU A 67 -1.47 -7.01 20.28
C GLU A 67 -1.59 -5.69 21.05
N GLN A 68 -0.66 -5.44 21.99
CA GLN A 68 -0.66 -4.22 22.80
C GLN A 68 -0.23 -3.00 21.99
N GLN A 69 0.69 -3.15 21.03
CA GLN A 69 1.05 -2.09 20.10
C GLN A 69 -0.14 -1.70 19.21
N ARG A 70 -0.91 -2.69 18.72
CA ARG A 70 -2.13 -2.44 17.95
C ARG A 70 -3.17 -1.67 18.76
N ILE A 71 -3.44 -2.11 19.99
CA ILE A 71 -4.35 -1.41 20.90
C ILE A 71 -3.90 0.04 21.12
N ALA A 72 -2.59 0.28 21.31
CA ALA A 72 -2.07 1.64 21.48
C ALA A 72 -2.25 2.50 20.22
N CYS A 73 -2.07 1.92 19.02
CA CYS A 73 -2.37 2.59 17.75
C CYS A 73 -3.87 2.90 17.60
N ASP A 74 -4.75 1.95 17.94
CA ASP A 74 -6.20 2.12 17.87
C ASP A 74 -6.68 3.25 18.81
N TRP A 75 -6.15 3.29 20.04
CA TRP A 75 -6.40 4.40 20.97
C TRP A 75 -5.90 5.74 20.47
N TRP A 76 -4.71 5.76 19.86
CA TRP A 76 -4.18 6.98 19.29
C TRP A 76 -5.04 7.48 18.13
N LEU A 77 -5.50 6.60 17.25
CA LEU A 77 -6.42 6.92 16.16
C LEU A 77 -7.78 7.42 16.67
N TYR A 78 -8.33 6.78 17.71
CA TYR A 78 -9.56 7.20 18.38
C TYR A 78 -9.46 8.65 18.87
N LEU A 79 -8.38 9.01 19.57
CA LEU A 79 -8.17 10.37 20.11
C LEU A 79 -8.01 11.45 19.04
N HIS A 80 -7.55 11.08 17.84
CA HIS A 80 -7.30 12.01 16.74
C HIS A 80 -8.44 12.03 15.70
N THR A 81 -9.54 11.33 15.99
CA THR A 81 -10.78 11.36 15.18
C THR A 81 -11.67 12.51 15.66
N GLN A 82 -12.23 13.30 14.74
CA GLN A 82 -12.95 14.53 15.09
C GLN A 82 -14.32 14.29 15.78
N LEU A 83 -14.93 13.13 15.55
CA LEU A 83 -16.20 12.70 16.15
C LEU A 83 -16.18 11.17 16.30
N PRO A 84 -15.49 10.64 17.32
CA PRO A 84 -15.51 9.21 17.56
C PRO A 84 -16.83 8.82 18.24
N ASP A 85 -17.43 7.70 17.80
CA ASP A 85 -18.52 7.04 18.53
C ASP A 85 -18.02 6.49 19.88
N ASP A 86 -18.93 6.02 20.74
CA ASP A 86 -18.56 5.42 22.02
C ASP A 86 -17.54 4.28 21.81
N PRO A 87 -16.35 4.35 22.45
CA PRO A 87 -15.29 3.36 22.29
C PRO A 87 -15.75 1.95 22.64
N VAL A 88 -16.72 1.78 23.55
CA VAL A 88 -17.27 0.48 23.91
C VAL A 88 -18.13 -0.09 22.78
N GLU A 89 -18.92 0.76 22.12
CA GLU A 89 -19.75 0.35 20.98
C GLU A 89 -18.88 0.03 19.76
N ILE A 90 -17.85 0.83 19.48
CA ILE A 90 -16.87 0.55 18.41
C ILE A 90 -16.15 -0.77 18.69
N ALA A 91 -15.65 -0.98 19.91
CA ALA A 91 -14.97 -2.22 20.28
C ALA A 91 -15.90 -3.42 20.13
N ARG A 92 -17.17 -3.32 20.58
CA ARG A 92 -18.16 -4.39 20.43
C ARG A 92 -18.43 -4.73 18.96
N GLN A 93 -18.59 -3.72 18.10
CA GLN A 93 -18.80 -3.90 16.65
C GLN A 93 -17.61 -4.57 15.97
N GLN A 94 -16.40 -4.30 16.43
CA GLN A 94 -15.17 -4.90 15.90
C GLN A 94 -14.76 -6.19 16.62
N ASN A 95 -15.67 -6.80 17.41
CA ASN A 95 -15.40 -7.98 18.22
C ASN A 95 -14.12 -7.82 19.07
N TRP A 96 -14.01 -6.69 19.75
CA TRP A 96 -12.88 -6.31 20.59
C TRP A 96 -11.52 -6.36 19.85
N GLY A 97 -11.51 -6.05 18.56
CA GLY A 97 -10.32 -6.02 17.71
C GLY A 97 -9.92 -7.38 17.13
N GLN A 98 -10.65 -8.46 17.43
CA GLN A 98 -10.36 -9.80 16.91
C GLN A 98 -10.47 -9.87 15.38
N ASP A 99 -11.45 -9.16 14.81
CA ASP A 99 -11.66 -9.13 13.37
C ASP A 99 -10.51 -8.45 12.63
N ALA A 100 -9.98 -7.36 13.21
CA ALA A 100 -8.83 -6.64 12.67
C ALA A 100 -7.53 -7.46 12.81
N LEU A 101 -7.38 -8.17 13.93
CA LEU A 101 -6.27 -9.10 14.15
C LEU A 101 -6.27 -10.23 13.12
N ALA A 102 -7.42 -10.90 12.93
CA ALA A 102 -7.56 -11.97 11.96
C ALA A 102 -7.23 -11.50 10.54
N LYS A 103 -7.77 -10.33 10.11
CA LYS A 103 -7.45 -9.74 8.81
C LYS A 103 -5.95 -9.49 8.65
N ALA A 104 -5.29 -8.93 9.66
CA ALA A 104 -3.86 -8.66 9.58
C ALA A 104 -3.01 -9.93 9.53
N GLN A 105 -3.39 -10.98 10.27
CA GLN A 105 -2.75 -12.29 10.16
C GLN A 105 -2.93 -12.89 8.77
N THR A 106 -4.14 -12.80 8.19
CA THR A 106 -4.36 -13.27 6.81
C THR A 106 -3.54 -12.51 5.79
N LEU A 107 -3.44 -11.17 5.90
CA LEU A 107 -2.59 -10.37 5.01
C LEU A 107 -1.11 -10.73 5.16
N ALA A 108 -0.60 -10.82 6.39
CA ALA A 108 0.79 -11.17 6.64
C ALA A 108 1.14 -12.56 6.09
N ASN A 109 0.20 -13.52 6.18
CA ASN A 109 0.38 -14.85 5.59
C ASN A 109 0.34 -14.81 4.06
N GLN A 110 -0.56 -14.03 3.46
CA GLN A 110 -0.62 -13.81 2.01
C GLN A 110 0.65 -13.15 1.49
N GLU A 111 1.17 -12.15 2.19
CA GLU A 111 2.44 -11.49 1.86
C GLU A 111 3.59 -12.48 1.92
N LYS A 112 3.71 -13.25 3.02
CA LYS A 112 4.73 -14.30 3.16
C LYS A 112 4.66 -15.31 2.01
N GLN A 113 3.46 -15.77 1.66
CA GLN A 113 3.24 -16.68 0.53
C GLN A 113 3.60 -16.03 -0.81
N ALA A 114 3.26 -14.75 -1.01
CA ALA A 114 3.59 -14.00 -2.21
C ALA A 114 5.10 -13.75 -2.35
N THR A 115 5.87 -13.67 -1.26
CA THR A 115 7.33 -13.52 -1.28
C THR A 115 8.09 -14.85 -1.13
N SER A 116 7.38 -15.96 -0.90
CA SER A 116 7.97 -17.28 -0.69
C SER A 116 8.54 -17.81 -2.01
N GLY A 117 9.82 -17.54 -2.26
CA GLY A 117 10.52 -17.97 -3.47
C GLY A 117 11.82 -17.22 -3.78
N HIS A 118 12.07 -16.07 -3.15
CA HIS A 118 13.30 -15.30 -3.33
C HIS A 118 13.86 -14.75 -2.02
N GLU A 119 15.18 -14.90 -1.81
CA GLU A 119 15.91 -14.40 -0.63
C GLU A 119 15.90 -12.86 -0.52
N ASP A 120 15.64 -12.15 -1.61
CA ASP A 120 15.60 -10.69 -1.68
C ASP A 120 14.22 -10.08 -1.36
N GLY A 121 13.21 -10.91 -1.07
CA GLY A 121 11.88 -10.48 -0.64
C GLY A 121 10.97 -9.95 -1.77
N ARG A 122 11.32 -10.17 -3.04
CA ARG A 122 10.47 -9.77 -4.17
C ARG A 122 9.26 -10.69 -4.35
N PRO A 123 8.11 -10.18 -4.86
CA PRO A 123 6.95 -11.01 -5.15
C PRO A 123 7.24 -12.08 -6.19
N ALA A 124 6.75 -13.29 -5.96
CA ALA A 124 6.90 -14.48 -6.81
C ALA A 124 6.32 -14.31 -8.23
N THR A 125 5.52 -13.26 -8.46
CA THR A 125 4.86 -12.98 -9.74
C THR A 125 5.71 -12.19 -10.73
N TYR A 126 6.88 -11.67 -10.34
CA TYR A 126 7.76 -10.94 -11.26
C TYR A 126 8.65 -11.90 -12.06
N ASP A 127 8.78 -11.62 -13.36
CA ASP A 127 9.54 -12.38 -14.35
C ASP A 127 11.05 -12.42 -14.01
N ASN A 128 11.66 -13.60 -14.13
CA ASN A 128 13.08 -13.89 -13.87
C ASN A 128 14.05 -13.34 -14.94
N ALA A 129 13.58 -12.45 -15.82
CA ALA A 129 14.35 -11.98 -16.98
C ALA A 129 15.56 -11.09 -16.63
N ILE A 130 15.71 -10.69 -15.36
CA ILE A 130 16.92 -10.02 -14.87
C ILE A 130 17.69 -11.05 -14.04
N ASP A 131 18.77 -11.56 -14.63
CA ASP A 131 19.73 -12.46 -14.00
C ASP A 131 20.21 -11.87 -12.66
N THR A 132 20.13 -12.66 -11.59
CA THR A 132 20.63 -12.29 -10.26
C THR A 132 22.15 -12.37 -10.17
N ALA A 133 22.82 -12.95 -11.18
CA ALA A 133 24.27 -12.86 -11.29
C ALA A 133 24.68 -11.40 -11.52
N TYR A 134 25.54 -10.88 -10.65
CA TYR A 134 26.15 -9.57 -10.81
C TYR A 134 26.92 -9.49 -12.13
N ASN A 135 26.29 -8.89 -13.15
CA ASN A 135 26.89 -8.65 -14.45
C ASN A 135 27.46 -7.23 -14.50
N HIS A 136 28.79 -7.10 -14.49
CA HIS A 136 29.53 -5.83 -14.52
C HIS A 136 29.55 -5.15 -15.90
N SER A 137 28.60 -5.45 -16.78
CA SER A 137 28.53 -4.92 -18.16
C SER A 137 27.81 -3.58 -18.28
N MET A 138 27.83 -2.74 -17.24
CA MET A 138 27.62 -1.29 -17.41
C MET A 138 28.91 -0.64 -17.94
N GLY A 139 29.36 -1.08 -19.11
CA GLY A 139 30.37 -0.37 -19.87
C GLY A 139 29.78 0.94 -20.40
N ILE A 140 30.11 2.05 -19.72
CA ILE A 140 29.85 3.41 -20.20
C ILE A 140 30.41 3.53 -21.63
N ARG A 141 29.56 3.57 -22.66
CA ARG A 141 30.00 3.92 -24.01
C ARG A 141 30.27 5.42 -24.05
N LYS A 142 31.54 5.82 -23.98
CA LYS A 142 31.95 7.19 -24.28
C LYS A 142 31.65 7.48 -25.76
N GLY A 143 30.70 8.37 -26.03
CA GLY A 143 30.49 8.92 -27.37
C GLY A 143 31.74 9.70 -27.81
N HIS A 144 32.12 9.57 -29.08
CA HIS A 144 33.14 10.43 -29.68
C HIS A 144 32.51 11.78 -30.02
N VAL A 145 33.09 12.86 -29.50
CA VAL A 145 32.79 14.22 -29.93
C VAL A 145 33.51 14.45 -31.25
N ARG A 146 32.78 14.90 -32.28
CA ARG A 146 33.34 15.42 -33.52
C ARG A 146 33.57 16.91 -33.39
#